data_AF-A0A9E5T1Z6-F1
#
_entry.id   AF-A0A9E5T1Z6-F1
#
_cell.length_a   1.000
_cell.length_b   1.000
_cell.length_c   1.000
_cell.angle_alpha   90.00
_cell.angle_beta   90.00
_cell.angle_gamma   90.00
#
_symmetry.space_group_name_H-M   'P 1'
#
loop_
_entity.id
_entity.type
_entity.pdbx_description
1 polymer ?
#
loop_
_entity_poly.entity_id
_entity_poly.type
_entity_poly.pdbx_seq_one_letter_code
_entity_poly.pdbx_strand_id
1 'polypeptide(L)'
;MKSKRLAIVIAAIVSAAVAVGCAAKGTPAAPEDRYLEDSSQTMIFDEIIPLSGQSPASVYLMPEASGTVVYAKNNALIDASNAVDGYVMCRYTGGGAKLKVIVQGPNTKYTYNLSDSGEYETFPLSDGNGTYKIGVYKNISGTQYSTLVSRSITVTLTDEFAPFILPNQYVNYSADSEVVRKAEKLCENSDTELEKVAAVYDFVINTFSYDKEKARTVTGGYLPDVDEILALEKGICFDYSAVMAAMLRSQGIPTKLVVGYAGTA
;
A
#
# COMPACT_ATOMS: atom_id res chain seq x y z
N MET A 1 -4.92 26.34 52.85
CA MET A 1 -3.49 25.94 52.81
C MET A 1 -3.02 25.92 51.36
N LYS A 2 -2.10 26.86 51.03
CA LYS A 2 -1.12 26.93 49.91
C LYS A 2 -1.36 25.96 48.72
N SER A 3 -1.84 26.38 47.54
CA SER A 3 -1.20 27.20 46.49
C SER A 3 0.28 26.92 46.24
N LYS A 4 0.63 26.53 44.99
CA LYS A 4 1.67 27.16 44.17
C LYS A 4 1.71 26.59 42.73
N ARG A 5 1.62 27.52 41.78
CA ARG A 5 2.01 27.42 40.36
C ARG A 5 3.54 27.52 40.24
N LEU A 6 4.15 26.90 39.23
CA LEU A 6 5.36 27.37 38.49
C LEU A 6 5.60 26.37 37.34
N ALA A 7 5.57 26.66 36.04
CA ALA A 7 6.18 27.73 35.23
C ALA A 7 7.69 27.53 34.94
N ILE A 8 7.94 27.08 33.69
CA ILE A 8 8.99 27.50 32.72
C ILE A 8 10.47 27.08 32.97
N VAL A 9 11.12 26.56 31.92
CA VAL A 9 12.28 27.15 31.20
C VAL A 9 13.24 26.09 30.63
N ILE A 10 13.45 26.24 29.32
CA ILE A 10 14.43 25.64 28.41
C ILE A 10 15.88 25.80 28.92
N ALA A 11 16.71 24.76 28.75
CA ALA A 11 18.16 24.92 28.80
C ALA A 11 18.79 24.39 27.51
N ALA A 12 19.21 25.34 26.67
CA ALA A 12 20.13 25.14 25.56
C ALA A 12 21.54 24.86 26.12
N ILE A 13 22.28 23.95 25.46
CA ILE A 13 23.72 23.78 25.70
C ILE A 13 24.46 24.54 24.60
N VAL A 14 25.09 25.63 25.01
CA VAL A 14 26.16 26.30 24.26
C VAL A 14 27.48 25.79 24.81
N SER A 15 28.43 25.51 23.91
CA SER A 15 29.85 25.42 24.27
C SER A 15 30.63 26.21 23.23
N ALA A 16 31.34 27.23 23.72
CA ALA A 16 32.13 28.19 22.98
C ALA A 16 33.63 28.01 23.29
N ALA A 17 34.48 28.53 22.40
CA ALA A 17 35.83 29.11 22.56
C ALA A 17 36.67 28.71 21.33
N VAL A 18 37.45 29.57 20.65
CA VAL A 18 38.55 30.47 21.07
C VAL A 18 38.76 31.44 19.86
N ALA A 19 38.63 32.77 19.96
CA ALA A 19 39.51 33.84 20.49
C ALA A 19 40.20 34.70 19.40
N VAL A 20 39.82 36.00 19.40
CA VAL A 20 40.60 37.26 19.30
C VAL A 20 41.46 37.58 18.05
N GLY A 21 41.15 38.74 17.44
CA GLY A 21 42.08 39.56 16.64
C GLY A 21 41.42 40.81 16.05
N CYS A 22 41.90 42.00 16.41
CA CYS A 22 41.27 43.32 16.13
C CYS A 22 41.66 43.95 14.77
N ALA A 23 40.77 44.87 14.32
CA ALA A 23 41.04 46.19 13.70
C ALA A 23 40.75 46.42 12.18
N ALA A 24 39.87 47.43 11.98
CA ALA A 24 39.89 48.55 11.03
C ALA A 24 39.66 48.37 9.50
N LYS A 25 38.59 49.08 9.08
CA LYS A 25 38.13 49.56 7.76
C LYS A 25 39.10 49.54 6.56
N GLY A 26 38.57 49.06 5.43
CA GLY A 26 39.01 49.40 4.06
C GLY A 26 38.27 48.60 2.98
N THR A 27 37.53 49.27 2.10
CA THR A 27 37.15 48.81 0.74
C THR A 27 38.02 49.65 -0.21
N PRO A 28 38.48 49.23 -1.41
CA PRO A 28 37.99 48.17 -2.33
C PRO A 28 39.08 47.22 -2.88
N ALA A 29 38.66 46.16 -3.58
CA ALA A 29 39.14 45.72 -4.91
C ALA A 29 38.88 44.21 -5.08
N ALA A 30 38.22 43.84 -6.18
CA ALA A 30 38.08 42.47 -6.64
C ALA A 30 39.44 41.91 -7.10
N PRO A 31 39.64 40.59 -6.96
CA PRO A 31 40.26 39.86 -8.06
C PRO A 31 39.58 38.53 -8.39
N GLU A 32 39.28 38.42 -9.67
CA GLU A 32 39.50 37.29 -10.58
C GLU A 32 39.13 35.85 -10.19
N ASP A 33 38.24 35.34 -11.02
CA ASP A 33 37.79 33.97 -11.20
C ASP A 33 38.89 32.91 -11.07
N ARG A 34 38.64 31.95 -10.18
CA ARG A 34 39.15 30.59 -10.30
C ARG A 34 37.98 29.62 -10.24
N TYR A 35 37.48 29.25 -11.42
CA TYR A 35 36.61 28.09 -11.59
C TYR A 35 37.40 26.83 -11.19
N LEU A 36 36.99 26.22 -10.08
CA LEU A 36 37.24 24.81 -9.80
C LEU A 36 35.95 24.09 -10.21
N GLU A 37 36.02 23.25 -11.24
CA GLU A 37 34.91 22.36 -11.61
C GLU A 37 34.77 21.30 -10.51
N ASP A 38 33.80 21.50 -9.62
CA ASP A 38 33.30 20.46 -8.71
C ASP A 38 32.25 19.64 -9.45
N SER A 39 32.68 18.51 -10.02
CA SER A 39 31.81 17.56 -10.69
C SER A 39 31.12 16.63 -9.69
N SER A 40 30.37 17.20 -8.74
CA SER A 40 29.40 16.45 -7.93
C SER A 40 28.05 16.46 -8.65
N GLN A 41 27.70 15.36 -9.31
CA GLN A 41 26.35 15.18 -9.86
C GLN A 41 25.37 14.94 -8.70
N THR A 42 24.59 15.96 -8.34
CA THR A 42 23.42 15.81 -7.47
C THR A 42 22.19 15.57 -8.35
N MET A 43 21.54 14.42 -8.18
CA MET A 43 20.24 14.14 -8.78
C MET A 43 19.21 15.01 -8.08
N ILE A 44 18.82 16.12 -8.70
CA ILE A 44 17.69 16.94 -8.26
C ILE A 44 16.46 16.33 -8.92
N PHE A 45 15.58 15.73 -8.12
CA PHE A 45 14.24 15.39 -8.59
C PHE A 45 13.44 16.69 -8.67
N ASP A 46 12.89 17.01 -9.84
CA ASP A 46 11.94 18.12 -9.97
C ASP A 46 10.71 17.79 -9.11
N GLU A 47 10.61 18.47 -7.96
CA GLU A 47 9.36 18.51 -7.19
C GLU A 47 8.34 19.29 -8.01
N ILE A 48 7.38 18.58 -8.60
CA ILE A 48 6.27 19.19 -9.32
C ILE A 48 5.40 19.91 -8.28
N ILE A 49 5.60 21.21 -8.10
CA ILE A 49 4.67 22.06 -7.35
C ILE A 49 3.44 22.25 -8.26
N PRO A 50 2.26 21.69 -7.92
CA PRO A 50 1.08 21.89 -8.74
C PRO A 50 0.68 23.37 -8.69
N LEU A 51 0.75 24.03 -9.84
CA LEU A 51 0.24 25.38 -10.04
C LEU A 51 -1.28 25.35 -9.83
N SER A 52 -1.75 26.18 -8.89
CA SER A 52 -3.16 26.27 -8.48
C SER A 52 -4.11 26.42 -9.68
N GLY A 53 -5.05 25.49 -9.86
CA GLY A 53 -6.20 25.72 -10.74
C GLY A 53 -6.72 24.54 -11.57
N GLN A 54 -6.04 23.38 -11.58
CA GLN A 54 -6.64 22.12 -12.02
C GLN A 54 -6.79 21.23 -10.79
N SER A 55 -7.98 20.67 -10.58
CA SER A 55 -8.13 19.50 -9.71
C SER A 55 -7.04 18.53 -10.12
N PRO A 56 -6.12 18.11 -9.24
CA PRO A 56 -5.17 17.10 -9.62
C PRO A 56 -6.01 15.93 -10.12
N ALA A 57 -5.74 15.44 -11.33
CA ALA A 57 -6.15 14.09 -11.67
C ALA A 57 -5.68 13.26 -10.48
N SER A 58 -6.62 12.69 -9.74
CA SER A 58 -6.37 11.86 -8.58
C SER A 58 -5.34 10.81 -9.01
N VAL A 59 -4.10 10.98 -8.55
CA VAL A 59 -3.03 10.02 -8.83
C VAL A 59 -3.33 8.84 -7.93
N TYR A 60 -4.17 7.92 -8.39
CA TYR A 60 -4.43 6.70 -7.64
C TYR A 60 -3.16 5.86 -7.64
N LEU A 61 -2.72 5.48 -6.45
CA LEU A 61 -1.58 4.60 -6.29
C LEU A 61 -1.98 3.18 -6.73
N MET A 62 -1.28 2.64 -7.72
CA MET A 62 -1.48 1.30 -8.27
C MET A 62 -0.21 0.46 -8.10
N PRO A 63 -0.33 -0.86 -7.88
CA PRO A 63 0.83 -1.72 -7.75
C PRO A 63 1.55 -1.85 -9.09
N GLU A 64 2.88 -1.87 -9.06
CA GLU A 64 3.72 -2.05 -10.24
C GLU A 64 4.75 -3.16 -10.00
N ALA A 65 5.01 -3.96 -11.04
CA ALA A 65 6.10 -4.94 -11.07
C ALA A 65 7.36 -4.28 -11.64
N SER A 66 8.04 -3.48 -10.82
CA SER A 66 9.17 -2.63 -11.26
C SER A 66 10.42 -3.43 -11.69
N GLY A 67 10.50 -4.72 -11.36
CA GLY A 67 11.53 -5.62 -11.89
C GLY A 67 12.95 -5.44 -11.35
N THR A 68 13.17 -4.64 -10.31
CA THR A 68 14.51 -4.42 -9.71
C THR A 68 14.98 -5.62 -8.89
N VAL A 69 14.06 -6.32 -8.21
CA VAL A 69 14.35 -7.53 -7.43
C VAL A 69 13.38 -8.64 -7.81
N VAL A 70 13.80 -9.52 -8.73
CA VAL A 70 12.96 -10.59 -9.27
C VAL A 70 13.57 -11.96 -9.04
N TYR A 71 12.72 -12.90 -8.62
CA TYR A 71 13.08 -14.31 -8.47
C TYR A 71 12.22 -15.16 -9.39
N ALA A 72 12.85 -15.79 -10.38
CA ALA A 72 12.16 -16.58 -11.40
C ALA A 72 12.65 -18.04 -11.41
N LYS A 73 11.72 -18.99 -11.46
CA LYS A 73 12.00 -20.40 -11.70
C LYS A 73 10.73 -21.13 -12.16
N ASN A 74 10.86 -22.10 -13.06
CA ASN A 74 9.74 -22.97 -13.49
C ASN A 74 8.50 -22.18 -13.96
N ASN A 75 8.70 -21.14 -14.77
CA ASN A 75 7.67 -20.22 -15.27
C ASN A 75 6.93 -19.40 -14.20
N ALA A 76 7.32 -19.49 -12.92
CA ALA A 76 6.83 -18.64 -11.86
C ALA A 76 7.83 -17.51 -11.57
N LEU A 77 7.30 -16.33 -11.28
CA LEU A 77 8.06 -15.14 -10.91
C LEU A 77 7.52 -14.57 -9.60
N ILE A 78 8.42 -14.14 -8.73
CA ILE A 78 8.15 -13.29 -7.56
C ILE A 78 8.91 -11.99 -7.78
N ASP A 79 8.20 -10.89 -7.97
CA ASP A 79 8.73 -9.54 -7.98
C ASP A 79 8.62 -8.97 -6.56
N ALA A 80 9.77 -8.72 -5.93
CA ALA A 80 9.90 -8.15 -4.60
C ALA A 80 10.49 -6.73 -4.62
N SER A 81 10.44 -6.06 -5.77
CA SER A 81 11.00 -4.71 -5.97
C SER A 81 10.41 -3.69 -5.01
N ASN A 82 9.11 -3.82 -4.72
CA ASN A 82 8.34 -2.89 -3.89
C ASN A 82 8.02 -3.48 -2.51
N ALA A 83 8.90 -4.34 -2.00
CA ALA A 83 8.74 -4.94 -0.67
C ALA A 83 8.73 -3.88 0.46
N VAL A 84 9.47 -2.77 0.27
CA VAL A 84 9.48 -1.64 1.22
C VAL A 84 8.13 -0.89 1.25
N ASP A 85 7.38 -0.94 0.14
CA ASP A 85 6.02 -0.38 0.02
C ASP A 85 4.95 -1.40 0.41
N GLY A 86 5.35 -2.52 1.02
CA GLY A 86 4.43 -3.44 1.66
C GLY A 86 3.78 -4.47 0.74
N TYR A 87 4.32 -4.74 -0.45
CA TYR A 87 3.78 -5.79 -1.32
C TYR A 87 4.85 -6.52 -2.14
N VAL A 88 4.44 -7.68 -2.67
CA VAL A 88 5.14 -8.39 -3.74
C VAL A 88 4.13 -8.72 -4.84
N MET A 89 4.60 -8.83 -6.07
CA MET A 89 3.76 -9.28 -7.18
C MET A 89 4.24 -10.64 -7.67
N CYS A 90 3.31 -11.56 -7.91
CA CYS A 90 3.64 -12.87 -8.47
C CYS A 90 2.88 -13.09 -9.77
N ARG A 91 3.50 -13.83 -10.70
CA ARG A 91 2.84 -14.33 -11.90
C ARG A 91 3.34 -15.72 -12.28
N TYR A 92 2.56 -16.41 -13.10
CA TYR A 92 2.95 -17.69 -13.69
C TYR A 92 2.55 -17.77 -15.15
N THR A 93 3.52 -18.05 -16.03
CA THR A 93 3.33 -18.03 -17.49
C THR A 93 3.25 -19.44 -18.10
N GLY A 94 3.24 -20.49 -17.28
CA GLY A 94 3.26 -21.87 -17.77
C GLY A 94 1.90 -22.45 -18.15
N GLY A 95 0.80 -21.71 -17.95
CA GLY A 95 -0.59 -22.10 -18.26
C GLY A 95 -1.13 -23.36 -17.55
N GLY A 96 -2.47 -23.50 -17.55
CA GLY A 96 -3.19 -24.72 -17.22
C GLY A 96 -2.84 -25.32 -15.86
N ALA A 97 -2.79 -24.49 -14.81
CA ALA A 97 -2.28 -24.90 -13.51
C ALA A 97 -3.12 -24.37 -12.34
N LYS A 98 -3.44 -25.26 -11.39
CA LYS A 98 -3.93 -24.84 -10.08
C LYS A 98 -2.75 -24.41 -9.23
N LEU A 99 -2.65 -23.12 -8.96
CA LEU A 99 -1.50 -22.51 -8.29
C LEU A 99 -1.87 -21.96 -6.92
N LYS A 100 -0.87 -21.88 -6.05
CA LYS A 100 -0.95 -21.21 -4.75
C LYS A 100 0.23 -20.28 -4.56
N VAL A 101 -0.01 -19.14 -3.94
CA VAL A 101 1.04 -18.28 -3.37
C VAL A 101 0.95 -18.38 -1.86
N ILE A 102 2.07 -18.65 -1.20
CA ILE A 102 2.16 -18.58 0.26
C ILE A 102 3.05 -17.40 0.61
N VAL A 103 2.52 -16.50 1.43
CA VAL A 103 3.25 -15.40 2.06
C VAL A 103 3.31 -15.71 3.55
N GLN A 104 4.46 -16.20 4.00
CA GLN A 104 4.72 -16.45 5.42
C GLN A 104 5.50 -15.26 5.98
N GLY A 105 4.84 -14.45 6.81
CA GLY A 105 5.48 -13.40 7.59
C GLY A 105 6.06 -13.90 8.92
N PRO A 106 6.56 -12.98 9.76
CA PRO A 106 7.12 -13.29 11.08
C PRO A 106 6.19 -14.11 12.00
N ASN A 107 4.89 -13.80 11.99
CA ASN A 107 3.89 -14.36 12.89
C ASN A 107 2.73 -15.04 12.14
N THR A 108 2.44 -14.60 10.92
CA THR A 108 1.23 -14.98 10.20
C THR A 108 1.54 -15.62 8.85
N LYS A 109 0.75 -16.64 8.49
CA LYS A 109 0.83 -17.31 7.20
C LYS A 109 -0.43 -17.03 6.38
N TYR A 110 -0.25 -16.46 5.19
CA TYR A 110 -1.32 -16.30 4.22
C TYR A 110 -1.13 -17.24 3.03
N THR A 111 -2.23 -17.83 2.56
CA THR A 111 -2.26 -18.73 1.41
C THR A 111 -3.32 -18.24 0.42
N TYR A 112 -2.87 -17.89 -0.77
CA TYR A 112 -3.68 -17.31 -1.83
C TYR A 112 -3.75 -18.26 -3.02
N ASN A 113 -4.79 -18.12 -3.84
CA ASN A 113 -4.75 -18.65 -5.21
C ASN A 113 -3.86 -17.76 -6.06
N LEU A 114 -3.33 -18.29 -7.15
CA LEU A 114 -2.72 -17.50 -8.22
C LEU A 114 -3.36 -17.95 -9.52
N SER A 115 -3.79 -17.00 -10.35
CA SER A 115 -4.30 -17.28 -11.69
C SER A 115 -3.18 -17.78 -12.60
N ASP A 116 -3.55 -18.57 -13.60
CA ASP A 116 -2.65 -19.00 -14.66
C ASP A 116 -2.74 -18.12 -15.91
N SER A 117 -3.29 -16.90 -15.75
CA SER A 117 -3.47 -15.90 -16.80
C SER A 117 -2.16 -15.39 -17.40
N GLY A 118 -1.06 -15.49 -16.64
CA GLY A 118 0.22 -14.88 -16.99
C GLY A 118 0.40 -13.45 -16.47
N GLU A 119 -0.67 -12.85 -15.96
CA GLU A 119 -0.66 -11.49 -15.40
C GLU A 119 -0.10 -11.48 -13.98
N TYR A 120 0.38 -10.30 -13.57
CA TYR A 120 0.83 -10.08 -12.20
C TYR A 120 -0.36 -9.91 -11.25
N GLU A 121 -0.28 -10.57 -10.11
CA GLU A 121 -1.20 -10.38 -8.99
C GLU A 121 -0.42 -9.90 -7.76
N THR A 122 -1.03 -8.97 -7.03
CA THR A 122 -0.43 -8.29 -5.88
C THR A 122 -0.78 -9.00 -4.58
N PHE A 123 0.25 -9.27 -3.77
CA PHE A 123 0.13 -9.91 -2.46
C PHE A 123 0.74 -9.01 -1.37
N PRO A 124 -0.03 -8.61 -0.35
CA PRO A 124 0.43 -7.68 0.68
C PRO A 124 1.35 -8.37 1.71
N LEU A 125 2.32 -7.61 2.20
CA LEU A 125 3.23 -7.98 3.29
C LEU A 125 2.66 -7.45 4.62
N SER A 126 1.50 -7.97 5.00
CA SER A 126 0.61 -7.40 6.05
C SER A 126 0.99 -7.72 7.50
N ASP A 127 2.16 -8.32 7.71
CA ASP A 127 2.63 -8.85 9.01
C ASP A 127 3.81 -8.02 9.58
N GLY A 128 3.99 -6.80 9.06
CA GLY A 128 4.96 -5.81 9.52
C GLY A 128 6.40 -6.08 9.09
N ASN A 129 7.35 -5.50 9.81
CA ASN A 129 8.77 -5.68 9.53
C ASN A 129 9.26 -7.08 9.92
N GLY A 130 10.18 -7.62 9.14
CA GLY A 130 10.84 -8.88 9.45
C GLY A 130 11.10 -9.76 8.24
N THR A 131 11.37 -11.03 8.49
CA THR A 131 11.68 -11.98 7.42
C THR A 131 10.42 -12.65 6.89
N TYR A 132 10.20 -12.51 5.58
CA TYR A 132 9.14 -13.18 4.86
C TYR A 132 9.67 -14.35 4.07
N LYS A 133 8.93 -15.46 4.03
CA LYS A 133 9.14 -16.54 3.07
C LYS A 133 7.97 -16.56 2.10
N ILE A 134 8.25 -16.22 0.84
CA ILE A 134 7.27 -16.22 -0.24
C ILE A 134 7.53 -17.42 -1.14
N GLY A 135 6.48 -18.05 -1.64
CA GLY A 135 6.60 -19.14 -2.59
C GLY A 135 5.40 -19.27 -3.50
N VAL A 136 5.66 -19.66 -4.75
CA VAL A 136 4.65 -20.05 -5.74
C VAL A 136 4.70 -21.57 -5.90
N TYR A 137 3.52 -22.19 -5.85
CA TYR A 137 3.36 -23.63 -5.80
C TYR A 137 2.37 -24.09 -6.85
N LYS A 138 2.64 -25.24 -7.47
CA LYS A 138 1.76 -25.88 -8.47
C LYS A 138 1.18 -27.17 -7.92
N ASN A 139 -0.13 -27.35 -8.08
CA ASN A 139 -0.79 -28.58 -7.68
C ASN A 139 -0.27 -29.76 -8.51
N ILE A 140 -0.02 -30.89 -7.85
CA ILE A 140 0.36 -32.15 -8.48
C ILE A 140 -0.85 -33.08 -8.53
N SER A 141 -1.50 -33.28 -7.38
CA SER A 141 -2.69 -34.12 -7.23
C SER A 141 -3.37 -33.80 -5.90
N GLY A 142 -4.70 -33.71 -5.89
CA GLY A 142 -5.49 -33.43 -4.68
C GLY A 142 -4.99 -32.18 -3.94
N THR A 143 -4.47 -32.37 -2.74
CA THR A 143 -3.92 -31.30 -1.87
C THR A 143 -2.38 -31.20 -1.92
N GLN A 144 -1.71 -32.00 -2.76
CA GLN A 144 -0.25 -32.00 -2.89
C GLN A 144 0.21 -30.93 -3.88
N TYR A 145 1.22 -30.15 -3.50
CA TYR A 145 1.80 -29.10 -4.33
C TYR A 145 3.32 -29.22 -4.41
N SER A 146 3.88 -28.99 -5.59
CA SER A 146 5.32 -28.79 -5.78
C SER A 146 5.67 -27.30 -5.70
N THR A 147 6.87 -27.01 -5.21
CA THR A 147 7.38 -25.63 -5.21
C THR A 147 7.90 -25.28 -6.61
N LEU A 148 7.38 -24.22 -7.22
CA LEU A 148 7.93 -23.69 -8.47
C LEU A 148 9.12 -22.75 -8.19
N VAL A 149 8.89 -21.75 -7.34
CA VAL A 149 9.90 -20.79 -6.85
C VAL A 149 9.58 -20.45 -5.39
N SER A 150 10.62 -20.28 -4.56
CA SER A 150 10.45 -19.79 -3.19
C SER A 150 11.71 -19.06 -2.72
N ARG A 151 11.50 -17.96 -2.00
CA ARG A 151 12.55 -17.09 -1.49
C ARG A 151 12.19 -16.52 -0.13
N SER A 152 13.24 -16.24 0.65
CA SER A 152 13.12 -15.44 1.85
C SER A 152 13.69 -14.06 1.59
N ILE A 153 12.96 -13.03 2.01
CA ILE A 153 13.36 -11.64 1.94
C ILE A 153 13.21 -11.01 3.32
N THR A 154 14.04 -10.03 3.65
CA THR A 154 13.86 -9.20 4.84
C THR A 154 13.17 -7.91 4.42
N VAL A 155 12.06 -7.60 5.09
CA VAL A 155 11.20 -6.46 4.81
C VAL A 155 11.38 -5.44 5.91
N THR A 156 11.63 -4.20 5.52
CA THR A 156 11.58 -3.02 6.39
C THR A 156 10.71 -2.00 5.66
N LEU A 157 9.47 -1.88 6.12
CA LEU A 157 8.48 -1.01 5.52
C LEU A 157 8.89 0.45 5.72
N THR A 158 8.69 1.27 4.70
CA THR A 158 8.78 2.73 4.80
C THR A 158 7.67 3.30 5.67
N ASP A 159 6.49 2.68 5.60
CA ASP A 159 5.30 2.99 6.38
C ASP A 159 4.62 1.68 6.82
N GLU A 160 4.23 1.58 8.10
CA GLU A 160 3.51 0.43 8.64
C GLU A 160 2.13 0.20 7.99
N PHE A 161 1.55 1.24 7.37
CA PHE A 161 0.27 1.17 6.69
C PHE A 161 0.37 0.88 5.18
N ALA A 162 1.57 0.88 4.61
CA ALA A 162 1.79 0.65 3.17
C ALA A 162 1.12 -0.63 2.61
N PRO A 163 1.10 -1.77 3.33
CA PRO A 163 0.41 -2.99 2.85
C PRO A 163 -1.12 -2.84 2.67
N PHE A 164 -1.72 -1.75 3.15
CA PHE A 164 -3.17 -1.54 3.22
C PHE A 164 -3.68 -0.39 2.35
N ILE A 165 -2.82 0.19 1.50
CA ILE A 165 -3.20 1.31 0.62
C ILE A 165 -3.46 0.89 -0.83
N LEU A 166 -2.75 -0.12 -1.34
CA LEU A 166 -2.84 -0.53 -2.74
C LEU A 166 -3.89 -1.63 -2.99
N PRO A 167 -4.39 -1.76 -4.22
CA PRO A 167 -5.12 -2.95 -4.66
C PRO A 167 -4.37 -4.24 -4.37
N ASN A 168 -5.11 -5.28 -3.97
CA ASN A 168 -4.61 -6.64 -3.86
C ASN A 168 -5.71 -7.64 -4.17
N GLN A 169 -5.39 -8.94 -4.18
CA GLN A 169 -6.35 -9.97 -4.58
C GLN A 169 -7.72 -9.93 -3.86
N TYR A 170 -7.78 -9.48 -2.60
CA TYR A 170 -9.04 -9.42 -1.84
C TYR A 170 -9.78 -8.08 -1.96
N VAL A 171 -9.07 -7.04 -2.39
CA VAL A 171 -9.59 -5.69 -2.61
C VAL A 171 -8.99 -5.23 -3.94
N ASN A 172 -9.53 -5.78 -5.03
CA ASN A 172 -8.96 -5.64 -6.36
C ASN A 172 -9.74 -4.57 -7.14
N TYR A 173 -9.07 -3.49 -7.49
CA TYR A 173 -9.62 -2.38 -8.26
C TYR A 173 -8.50 -1.74 -9.09
N SER A 174 -8.87 -0.99 -10.12
CA SER A 174 -7.96 -0.19 -10.93
C SER A 174 -8.35 1.29 -10.86
N ALA A 175 -7.51 2.16 -11.40
CA ALA A 175 -7.77 3.60 -11.45
C ALA A 175 -9.07 3.95 -12.22
N ASP A 176 -9.48 3.11 -13.15
CA ASP A 176 -10.69 3.26 -13.96
C ASP A 176 -11.91 2.52 -13.42
N SER A 177 -11.80 1.83 -12.28
CA SER A 177 -12.94 1.14 -11.65
C SER A 177 -14.07 2.10 -11.27
N GLU A 178 -15.31 1.64 -11.38
CA GLU A 178 -16.49 2.42 -10.99
C GLU A 178 -16.54 2.68 -9.48
N VAL A 179 -16.04 1.74 -8.65
CA VAL A 179 -15.89 1.98 -7.20
C VAL A 179 -15.00 3.17 -6.88
N VAL A 180 -13.97 3.41 -7.69
CA VAL A 180 -13.06 4.54 -7.51
C VAL A 180 -13.78 5.84 -7.84
N ARG A 181 -14.43 5.93 -9.01
CA ARG A 181 -15.24 7.10 -9.39
C ARG A 181 -16.34 7.41 -8.38
N LYS A 182 -17.00 6.36 -7.87
CA LYS A 182 -18.05 6.50 -6.87
C LYS A 182 -17.49 7.04 -5.55
N ALA A 183 -16.35 6.55 -5.09
CA ALA A 183 -15.71 7.01 -3.87
C ALA A 183 -15.35 8.49 -3.93
N GLU A 184 -14.80 8.96 -5.04
CA GLU A 184 -14.50 10.39 -5.25
C GLU A 184 -15.76 11.25 -5.13
N LYS A 185 -16.85 10.82 -5.77
CA LYS A 185 -18.10 11.57 -5.73
C LYS A 185 -18.69 11.64 -4.32
N LEU A 186 -18.57 10.56 -3.54
CA LEU A 186 -19.03 10.53 -2.15
C LEU A 186 -18.17 11.44 -1.25
N CYS A 187 -16.86 11.53 -1.55
CA CYS A 187 -15.88 12.23 -0.72
C CYS A 187 -15.62 13.68 -1.17
N GLU A 188 -16.28 14.18 -2.22
CA GLU A 188 -15.95 15.46 -2.86
C GLU A 188 -16.04 16.67 -1.93
N ASN A 189 -16.88 16.59 -0.89
CA ASN A 189 -17.12 17.65 0.10
C ASN A 189 -16.61 17.28 1.51
N SER A 190 -15.78 16.23 1.62
CA SER A 190 -15.21 15.81 2.89
C SER A 190 -13.87 16.50 3.13
N ASP A 191 -13.74 17.22 4.24
CA ASP A 191 -12.53 17.95 4.61
C ASP A 191 -11.53 17.05 5.36
N THR A 192 -12.02 16.00 6.02
CA THR A 192 -11.21 15.09 6.83
C THR A 192 -11.31 13.63 6.37
N GLU A 193 -10.29 12.82 6.68
CA GLU A 193 -10.32 11.38 6.43
C GLU A 193 -11.48 10.69 7.14
N LEU A 194 -11.84 11.14 8.35
CA LEU A 194 -12.96 10.59 9.10
C LEU A 194 -14.31 10.86 8.41
N GLU A 195 -14.49 12.04 7.81
CA GLU A 195 -15.68 12.35 7.03
C GLU A 195 -15.76 11.50 5.75
N LYS A 196 -14.63 11.26 5.09
CA LYS A 196 -14.58 10.33 3.94
C LYS A 196 -14.98 8.91 4.35
N VAL A 197 -14.45 8.44 5.49
CA VAL A 197 -14.83 7.14 6.07
C VAL A 197 -16.33 7.09 6.36
N ALA A 198 -16.89 8.12 6.99
CA ALA A 198 -18.31 8.20 7.29
C ALA A 198 -19.17 8.20 6.00
N ALA A 199 -18.80 8.99 4.99
CA ALA A 199 -19.53 9.06 3.73
C ALA A 199 -19.57 7.71 2.99
N VAL A 200 -18.43 7.01 2.92
CA VAL A 200 -18.34 5.67 2.30
C VAL A 200 -19.10 4.64 3.14
N TYR A 201 -18.95 4.66 4.47
CA TYR A 201 -19.65 3.76 5.37
C TYR A 201 -21.17 3.91 5.21
N ASP A 202 -21.68 5.14 5.31
CA ASP A 202 -23.10 5.45 5.20
C ASP A 202 -23.67 5.04 3.83
N PHE A 203 -22.91 5.26 2.75
CA PHE A 203 -23.31 4.76 1.43
C PHE A 203 -23.46 3.24 1.43
N VAL A 204 -22.45 2.49 1.87
CA VAL A 204 -22.46 1.03 1.83
C VAL A 204 -23.60 0.46 2.69
N ILE A 205 -23.79 0.94 3.91
CA ILE A 205 -24.82 0.38 4.82
C ILE A 205 -26.26 0.72 4.42
N ASN A 206 -26.48 1.85 3.74
CA ASN A 206 -27.83 2.29 3.35
C ASN A 206 -28.23 1.80 1.95
N THR A 207 -27.26 1.45 1.10
CA THR A 207 -27.51 1.05 -0.29
C THR A 207 -27.47 -0.47 -0.48
N PHE A 208 -26.53 -1.17 0.17
CA PHE A 208 -26.28 -2.57 -0.17
C PHE A 208 -27.20 -3.52 0.59
N SER A 209 -27.72 -4.53 -0.10
CA SER A 209 -28.53 -5.60 0.48
C SER A 209 -27.76 -6.93 0.65
N TYR A 210 -28.05 -7.66 1.73
CA TYR A 210 -27.30 -8.88 2.04
C TYR A 210 -27.77 -10.08 1.19
N ASP A 211 -26.85 -10.73 0.50
CA ASP A 211 -27.13 -11.91 -0.31
C ASP A 211 -27.06 -13.21 0.52
N LYS A 212 -28.20 -13.58 1.11
CA LYS A 212 -28.31 -14.81 1.91
C LYS A 212 -28.10 -16.09 1.11
N GLU A 213 -28.48 -16.11 -0.17
CA GLU A 213 -28.35 -17.32 -0.99
C GLU A 213 -26.90 -17.51 -1.42
N LYS A 214 -26.23 -16.44 -1.85
CA LYS A 214 -24.78 -16.46 -2.08
C LYS A 214 -24.03 -16.83 -0.81
N ALA A 215 -24.40 -16.30 0.36
CA ALA A 215 -23.77 -16.67 1.63
C ALA A 215 -23.89 -18.18 1.94
N ARG A 216 -24.98 -18.83 1.52
CA ARG A 216 -25.22 -20.26 1.72
C ARG A 216 -24.50 -21.15 0.70
N THR A 217 -24.27 -20.63 -0.50
CA THR A 217 -23.84 -21.43 -1.67
C THR A 217 -22.42 -21.11 -2.15
N VAL A 218 -21.83 -19.99 -1.72
CA VAL A 218 -20.48 -19.59 -2.11
C VAL A 218 -19.48 -20.68 -1.73
N THR A 219 -18.59 -21.00 -2.66
CA THR A 219 -17.57 -22.03 -2.48
C THR A 219 -16.21 -21.41 -2.22
N GLY A 220 -15.29 -22.21 -1.66
CA GLY A 220 -13.94 -21.76 -1.37
C GLY A 220 -13.19 -21.32 -2.63
N GLY A 221 -12.52 -20.17 -2.54
CA GLY A 221 -11.78 -19.58 -3.67
C GLY A 221 -12.50 -18.43 -4.37
N TYR A 222 -13.73 -18.10 -3.93
CA TYR A 222 -14.41 -16.88 -4.35
C TYR A 222 -13.59 -15.63 -4.03
N LEU A 223 -13.54 -14.70 -4.99
CA LEU A 223 -12.94 -13.37 -4.87
C LEU A 223 -13.98 -12.32 -5.31
N PRO A 224 -14.11 -11.18 -4.60
CA PRO A 224 -15.05 -10.12 -4.95
C PRO A 224 -14.63 -9.40 -6.23
N ASP A 225 -15.59 -9.17 -7.13
CA ASP A 225 -15.50 -8.14 -8.17
C ASP A 225 -16.20 -6.89 -7.65
N VAL A 226 -15.42 -5.88 -7.26
CA VAL A 226 -15.93 -4.70 -6.55
C VAL A 226 -16.86 -3.85 -7.42
N ASP A 227 -16.67 -3.83 -8.74
CA ASP A 227 -17.52 -3.08 -9.66
C ASP A 227 -18.83 -3.83 -9.94
N GLU A 228 -18.78 -5.16 -10.07
CA GLU A 228 -20.00 -5.98 -10.17
C GLU A 228 -20.85 -5.83 -8.91
N ILE A 229 -20.24 -5.89 -7.73
CA ILE A 229 -20.95 -5.78 -6.45
C ILE A 229 -21.51 -4.36 -6.28
N LEU A 230 -20.77 -3.32 -6.67
CA LEU A 230 -21.27 -1.95 -6.67
C LEU A 230 -22.49 -1.80 -7.58
N ALA A 231 -22.45 -2.37 -8.78
CA ALA A 231 -23.56 -2.29 -9.73
C ALA A 231 -24.81 -3.07 -9.26
N LEU A 232 -24.60 -4.20 -8.58
CA LEU A 232 -25.68 -5.01 -8.03
C LEU A 232 -26.25 -4.46 -6.72
N GLU A 233 -25.48 -3.64 -6.00
CA GLU A 233 -25.80 -3.15 -4.64
C GLU A 233 -26.22 -4.31 -3.71
N LYS A 234 -25.59 -5.48 -3.89
CA LYS A 234 -25.94 -6.71 -3.19
C LYS A 234 -24.75 -7.65 -3.07
N GLY A 235 -24.53 -8.21 -1.88
CA GLY A 235 -23.39 -9.11 -1.66
C GLY A 235 -23.36 -9.75 -0.27
N ILE A 236 -22.29 -10.50 0.01
CA ILE A 236 -22.03 -11.09 1.34
C ILE A 236 -21.03 -10.23 2.13
N CYS A 237 -20.73 -10.59 3.39
CA CYS A 237 -19.81 -9.80 4.23
C CYS A 237 -18.44 -9.51 3.57
N PHE A 238 -17.90 -10.45 2.77
CA PHE A 238 -16.67 -10.25 2.03
C PHE A 238 -16.82 -9.18 0.94
N ASP A 239 -17.95 -9.19 0.23
CA ASP A 239 -18.27 -8.24 -0.84
C ASP A 239 -18.35 -6.79 -0.30
N TYR A 240 -19.09 -6.61 0.80
CA TYR A 240 -19.22 -5.31 1.48
C TYR A 240 -17.87 -4.77 1.92
N SER A 241 -17.07 -5.64 2.55
CA SER A 241 -15.75 -5.27 3.07
C SER A 241 -14.80 -4.91 1.93
N ALA A 242 -14.86 -5.63 0.80
CA ALA A 242 -14.02 -5.36 -0.35
C ALA A 242 -14.39 -4.05 -1.05
N VAL A 243 -15.69 -3.78 -1.27
CA VAL A 243 -16.15 -2.50 -1.85
C VAL A 243 -15.78 -1.33 -0.95
N MET A 244 -16.07 -1.40 0.35
CA MET A 244 -15.72 -0.34 1.30
C MET A 244 -14.22 -0.10 1.33
N ALA A 245 -13.41 -1.17 1.41
CA ALA A 245 -11.95 -1.04 1.41
C ALA A 245 -11.42 -0.47 0.09
N ALA A 246 -11.96 -0.87 -1.07
CA ALA A 246 -11.55 -0.33 -2.37
C ALA A 246 -11.85 1.16 -2.46
N MET A 247 -13.04 1.59 -2.04
CA MET A 247 -13.42 2.99 -1.99
C MET A 247 -12.46 3.79 -1.10
N LEU A 248 -12.23 3.35 0.14
CA LEU A 248 -11.36 4.08 1.08
C LEU A 248 -9.91 4.14 0.60
N ARG A 249 -9.35 3.03 0.12
CA ARG A 249 -8.00 2.98 -0.41
C ARG A 249 -7.82 3.89 -1.62
N SER A 250 -8.82 3.96 -2.51
CA SER A 250 -8.81 4.87 -3.64
C SER A 250 -8.76 6.36 -3.23
N GLN A 251 -9.23 6.68 -2.03
CA GLN A 251 -9.22 8.02 -1.45
C GLN A 251 -7.98 8.27 -0.56
N GLY A 252 -6.98 7.38 -0.62
CA GLY A 252 -5.74 7.52 0.13
C GLY A 252 -5.82 7.04 1.59
N ILE A 253 -6.88 6.32 1.98
CA ILE A 253 -7.08 5.89 3.38
C ILE A 253 -6.68 4.41 3.52
N PRO A 254 -5.58 4.10 4.24
CA PRO A 254 -5.15 2.73 4.45
C PRO A 254 -6.23 1.90 5.15
N THR A 255 -6.68 0.83 4.50
CA THR A 255 -7.82 0.03 4.98
C THR A 255 -7.50 -1.45 4.90
N LYS A 256 -7.44 -2.13 6.05
CA LYS A 256 -7.18 -3.57 6.15
C LYS A 256 -8.50 -4.35 6.11
N LEU A 257 -8.66 -5.23 5.14
CA LEU A 257 -9.74 -6.22 5.13
C LEU A 257 -9.36 -7.37 6.07
N VAL A 258 -10.21 -7.63 7.07
CA VAL A 258 -10.01 -8.67 8.08
C VAL A 258 -11.09 -9.73 7.95
N VAL A 259 -10.69 -10.99 7.94
CA VAL A 259 -11.59 -12.14 7.97
C VAL A 259 -11.46 -12.83 9.31
N GLY A 260 -12.59 -13.13 9.93
CA GLY A 260 -12.66 -13.82 11.21
C GLY A 260 -14.01 -14.48 11.41
N TYR A 261 -14.13 -15.22 12.50
CA TYR A 261 -15.41 -15.79 12.92
C TYR A 261 -16.20 -14.74 13.69
N ALA A 262 -17.42 -14.42 13.22
CA ALA A 262 -18.38 -13.70 14.04
C ALA A 262 -18.86 -14.66 15.14
N GLY A 263 -18.65 -14.27 16.41
CA GLY A 263 -19.19 -15.03 17.55
C GLY A 263 -20.71 -15.11 17.49
N THR A 264 -21.30 -16.08 18.19
CA THR A 264 -22.73 -16.03 18.51
C THR A 264 -22.95 -14.88 19.50
N ALA A 265 -23.73 -13.88 19.07
CA ALA A 265 -24.29 -12.88 19.99
C ALA A 265 -25.25 -13.53 20.99
#